data_AF-A0A7X6BEE4-F1
#
_entry.id   AF-A0A7X6BEE4-F1
#
_cell.length_a   1.000
_cell.length_b   1.000
_cell.length_c   1.000
_cell.angle_alpha   90.00
_cell.angle_beta   90.00
_cell.angle_gamma   90.00
#
_symmetry.space_group_name_H-M   'P 1'
#
loop_
_entity.id
_entity.type
_entity.pdbx_description
1 polymer ?
#
loop_
_entity_poly.entity_id
_entity_poly.type
_entity_poly.pdbx_seq_one_letter_code
_entity_poly.pdbx_strand_id
1 'polypeptide(L)' 'MQLWHVGRVSHPVFQPGGAAPVEPTAMDVPGKTFIIDADGNGA' A
#
# COMPACT_ATOMS: atom_id res chain seq x y z
N MET A 1 20.82 -9.88 -3.68
CA MET A 1 20.12 -8.67 -3.20
C MET A 1 18.94 -8.42 -4.10
N GLN A 2 17.79 -8.05 -3.53
CA GLN A 2 16.55 -7.91 -4.29
C GLN A 2 15.94 -6.52 -4.04
N LEU A 3 15.53 -5.87 -5.12
CA LEU A 3 14.91 -4.53 -5.12
C LEU A 3 13.50 -4.65 -5.68
N TRP A 4 12.55 -3.99 -5.01
CA TRP A 4 11.14 -4.05 -5.36
C TRP A 4 10.48 -2.69 -5.07
N HIS A 5 9.46 -2.38 -5.86
CA HIS A 5 8.52 -1.31 -5.61
C HIS A 5 7.12 -1.93 -5.58
N VAL A 6 6.36 -1.72 -4.50
CA VAL A 6 5.10 -2.43 -4.26
C VAL A 6 3.91 -1.88 -5.05
N GLY A 7 3.96 -0.60 -5.44
CA GLY A 7 2.86 0.06 -6.14
C GLY A 7 1.53 -0.02 -5.37
N ARG A 8 0.44 -0.31 -6.10
CA ARG A 8 -0.92 -0.42 -5.55
C ARG A 8 -1.16 -1.56 -4.56
N VAL A 9 -0.24 -2.51 -4.43
CA VAL A 9 -0.29 -3.49 -3.32
C VAL A 9 0.31 -2.84 -2.07
N SER A 10 -0.39 -1.82 -1.56
CA SER A 10 0.00 -1.00 -0.41
C SER A 10 -1.26 -0.47 0.30
N HIS A 11 -1.09 0.42 1.28
CA HIS A 11 -2.16 1.07 2.02
C HIS A 11 -1.86 2.57 2.20
N PRO A 12 -2.85 3.47 2.16
CA PRO A 12 -2.63 4.92 2.30
C PRO A 12 -1.83 5.34 3.54
N VAL A 13 -1.95 4.61 4.65
CA VAL A 13 -1.18 4.87 5.88
C VAL A 13 0.34 4.81 5.67
N PHE A 14 0.80 4.05 4.69
CA PHE A 14 2.21 3.92 4.34
C PHE A 14 2.68 4.93 3.28
N GLN A 15 1.76 5.74 2.76
CA GLN A 15 2.06 6.72 1.73
C GLN A 15 2.31 8.09 2.36
N PRO A 16 3.23 8.89 1.80
CA PRO A 16 3.45 10.26 2.25
C PRO A 16 2.15 11.06 2.28
N GLY A 17 1.85 11.68 3.43
CA GLY A 17 0.64 12.50 3.60
C GLY A 17 -0.68 11.72 3.50
N GLY A 18 -0.67 10.39 3.59
CA GLY A 18 -1.88 9.58 3.48
C GLY A 18 -2.42 9.47 2.06
N ALA A 19 -1.58 9.72 1.04
CA ALA A 19 -1.98 9.65 -0.36
C ALA A 19 -2.39 8.23 -0.79
N ALA A 20 -3.10 8.12 -1.92
CA ALA A 20 -3.37 6.83 -2.52
C ALA A 20 -2.07 6.19 -3.05
N PRO A 21 -1.91 4.86 -2.94
CA PRO A 21 -0.83 4.13 -3.61
C PRO A 21 -0.80 4.37 -5.12
N VAL A 22 0.41 4.34 -5.72
CA VAL A 22 0.60 4.62 -7.15
C VAL A 22 0.45 3.38 -8.03
N GLU A 23 -0.10 3.59 -9.22
CA GLU A 23 -0.34 2.56 -10.22
C GLU A 23 -0.31 3.10 -11.65
N PRO A 24 -0.03 2.25 -12.66
CA PRO A 24 -0.07 2.66 -14.07
C PRO A 24 -1.49 2.89 -14.62
N THR A 25 -2.52 2.36 -13.97
CA THR A 25 -3.94 2.46 -14.37
C THR A 25 -4.80 2.64 -13.12
N ALA A 26 -6.00 3.21 -13.21
CA ALA A 26 -6.88 3.42 -12.05
C ALA A 26 -7.77 2.18 -11.73
N MET A 27 -7.16 1.02 -11.53
CA MET A 27 -7.89 -0.23 -11.29
C MET A 27 -7.49 -0.83 -9.94
N ASP A 28 -8.46 -1.27 -9.15
CA ASP A 28 -8.13 -1.87 -7.86
C ASP A 28 -7.34 -3.19 -7.98
N VAL A 29 -6.60 -3.50 -6.92
CA VAL A 29 -5.98 -4.82 -6.76
C VAL A 29 -7.10 -5.85 -6.50
N PRO A 30 -7.19 -6.95 -7.26
CA PRO A 30 -8.07 -8.05 -6.91
C PRO A 30 -7.51 -8.76 -5.67
N GLY A 31 -7.91 -8.30 -4.49
CA GLY A 31 -7.39 -8.77 -3.21
C GLY A 31 -7.81 -7.88 -2.04
N LYS A 32 -7.35 -8.24 -0.85
CA LYS A 32 -7.54 -7.44 0.38
C LYS A 32 -6.18 -7.14 1.00
N THR A 33 -5.97 -5.89 1.39
CA THR A 33 -4.82 -5.47 2.20
C THR A 33 -5.29 -5.34 3.65
N PHE A 34 -4.48 -5.81 4.59
CA PHE A 34 -4.80 -5.76 6.02
C PHE A 34 -3.72 -4.97 6.76
N ILE A 35 -4.15 -4.13 7.70
CA ILE A 35 -3.29 -3.48 8.70
C ILE A 35 -3.76 -3.88 10.10
N ILE A 36 -2.84 -3.94 11.05
CA ILE A 36 -3.14 -4.39 12.42
C ILE A 36 -3.81 -3.27 13.22
N ASP A 37 -3.36 -2.03 13.00
CA ASP A 37 -3.92 -0.81 13.59
C ASP A 37 -4.01 0.32 12.57
N ALA A 38 -4.59 1.45 13.00
CA ALA A 38 -4.78 2.62 12.14
C ALA A 38 -3.48 3.35 11.79
N ASP A 39 -2.42 3.13 12.57
CA ASP A 39 -1.11 3.75 12.38
C ASP A 39 -0.20 2.93 11.44
N GLY A 40 -0.65 1.72 11.06
CA GLY A 40 0.07 0.82 10.15
C GLY A 40 1.19 0.03 10.83
N ASN A 41 1.21 -0.08 12.16
CA ASN A 41 2.25 -0.83 12.84
C ASN A 41 2.09 -2.34 12.56
N GLY A 42 3.22 -3.01 12.34
CA GLY A 42 3.30 -4.48 12.28
C GLY A 42 3.38 -5.10 13.68
N ALA A 43 3.27 -6.43 13.73
CA ALA A 43 3.56 -7.22 14.93
C ALA A 43 5.07 -7.37 15.14
#